data_AF-A0A916FIQ6-F1
#
_entry.id   AF-A0A916FIQ6-F1
#
_cell.length_a   1.000
_cell.length_b   1.000
_cell.length_c   1.000
_cell.angle_alpha   90.00
_cell.angle_beta   90.00
_cell.angle_gamma   90.00
#
_symmetry.space_group_name_H-M   'P 1'
#
loop_
_entity.id
_entity.type
_entity.pdbx_description
1 polymer ?
#
loop_
_entity_poly.entity_id
_entity_poly.type
_entity_poly.pdbx_seq_one_letter_code
_entity_poly.pdbx_strand_id
1 'polypeptide(L)'
;MPRPVLQRYAGLLVIVVGLLFLSGGFLYDILFAGIPYQDPPPALQQQYAASAATAQTFYIIGIVIVLLGIVITVVQRMRRRS
;
A
#
# COMPACT_ATOMS: atom_id res chain seq x y z
N MET A 1 5.62 -32.07 -13.77
CA MET A 1 5.26 -31.72 -12.37
C MET A 1 4.26 -30.58 -12.39
N PRO A 2 3.06 -30.72 -11.78
CA PRO A 2 2.09 -29.64 -11.69
C PRO A 2 2.67 -28.51 -10.82
N ARG A 3 2.58 -27.26 -11.29
CA ARG A 3 2.98 -26.09 -10.48
C ARG A 3 1.99 -25.94 -9.30
N PRO A 4 2.46 -25.64 -8.07
CA PRO A 4 1.59 -25.49 -6.91
C PRO A 4 0.56 -24.37 -7.16
N VAL A 5 -0.68 -24.60 -6.72
CA VAL A 5 -1.83 -23.69 -6.95
C VAL A 5 -1.54 -22.26 -6.47
N LEU A 6 -0.77 -22.12 -5.38
CA LEU A 6 -0.29 -20.84 -4.85
C LEU A 6 0.48 -20.01 -5.90
N GLN A 7 1.30 -20.67 -6.71
CA GLN A 7 2.12 -20.01 -7.74
C GLN A 7 1.26 -19.40 -8.85
N ARG A 8 0.01 -19.86 -8.98
CA ARG A 8 -0.94 -19.34 -9.97
C ARG A 8 -1.52 -17.99 -9.57
N TYR A 9 -1.60 -17.72 -8.26
CA TYR A 9 -2.20 -16.53 -7.67
C TYR A 9 -1.20 -15.62 -6.93
N ALA A 10 0.09 -15.97 -6.91
CA ALA A 10 1.10 -15.24 -6.16
C ALA A 10 1.11 -13.73 -6.46
N GLY A 11 1.02 -13.33 -7.74
CA GLY A 11 0.96 -11.92 -8.10
C GLY A 11 -0.29 -11.20 -7.58
N LEU A 12 -1.44 -11.87 -7.62
CA LEU A 12 -2.70 -11.35 -7.05
C LEU A 12 -2.64 -11.23 -5.53
N LEU A 13 -2.04 -12.22 -4.84
CA LEU A 13 -1.85 -12.15 -3.39
C LEU A 13 -0.98 -10.95 -2.99
N VAL A 14 0.10 -10.71 -3.73
CA VAL A 14 0.96 -9.54 -3.49
C VAL A 14 0.18 -8.24 -3.73
N ILE A 15 -0.63 -8.14 -4.78
CA ILE A 15 -1.49 -6.97 -5.02
C ILE A 15 -2.45 -6.75 -3.84
N VAL A 16 -3.11 -7.81 -3.35
CA VAL A 16 -4.03 -7.72 -2.20
C VAL A 16 -3.29 -7.21 -0.96
N VAL A 17 -2.09 -7.71 -0.68
CA VAL A 17 -1.27 -7.20 0.44
C VAL A 17 -0.98 -5.71 0.26
N GLY A 18 -0.60 -5.27 -0.94
CA GLY A 18 -0.37 -3.85 -1.21
C GLY A 18 -1.62 -3.00 -1.01
N LEU A 19 -2.80 -3.47 -1.43
CA LEU A 19 -4.08 -2.80 -1.21
C LEU A 19 -4.44 -2.70 0.29
N LEU A 20 -4.09 -3.71 1.10
CA LEU A 20 -4.26 -3.66 2.55
C LEU A 20 -3.38 -2.57 3.18
N PHE A 21 -2.14 -2.39 2.71
CA PHE A 21 -1.28 -1.29 3.17
C PHE A 21 -1.84 0.08 2.78
N LEU A 22 -2.35 0.24 1.56
CA LEU A 22 -3.00 1.49 1.13
C LEU A 22 -4.24 1.79 1.95
N SER A 23 -5.08 0.77 2.18
CA SER A 23 -6.29 0.91 3.00
C SER A 23 -5.94 1.23 4.45
N GLY A 24 -4.88 0.62 4.99
CA GLY A 24 -4.35 0.93 6.32
C GLY A 24 -3.84 2.37 6.42
N GLY A 25 -3.10 2.85 5.43
CA GLY A 25 -2.67 4.25 5.34
C GLY A 25 -3.84 5.22 5.30
N PHE A 26 -4.88 4.91 4.51
CA PHE A 26 -6.11 5.71 4.42
C PHE A 26 -6.88 5.76 5.74
N LEU A 27 -7.05 4.61 6.40
CA LEU A 27 -7.68 4.56 7.72
C LEU A 27 -6.85 5.34 8.76
N TYR A 28 -5.53 5.24 8.71
CA TYR A 28 -4.65 5.99 9.60
C TYR A 28 -4.78 7.50 9.36
N ASP A 29 -4.81 7.94 8.11
CA ASP A 29 -5.01 9.34 7.74
C ASP A 29 -6.32 9.87 8.32
N ILE A 30 -7.43 9.13 8.14
CA ILE A 30 -8.74 9.53 8.67
C ILE A 30 -8.73 9.61 10.19
N LEU A 31 -8.13 8.63 10.86
CA LEU A 31 -8.18 8.51 12.33
C LEU A 31 -7.24 9.49 13.04
N PHE A 32 -6.09 9.83 12.45
CA PHE A 32 -5.02 10.56 13.14
C PHE A 32 -4.67 11.90 12.50
N ALA A 33 -4.65 12.00 11.17
CA ALA A 33 -4.38 13.27 10.50
C ALA A 33 -5.67 14.09 10.37
N GLY A 34 -6.79 13.46 10.01
CA GLY A 34 -8.07 14.11 9.85
C GLY A 34 -8.00 15.27 8.84
N ILE A 35 -8.77 16.33 9.09
CA ILE A 35 -8.71 17.56 8.31
C ILE A 35 -7.71 18.50 9.01
N PRO A 36 -6.71 19.06 8.29
CA PRO A 36 -5.77 19.99 8.89
C PRO A 36 -6.51 21.20 9.48
N TYR A 37 -6.18 21.55 10.72
CA TYR A 37 -6.65 22.78 11.36
C TYR A 37 -6.18 23.99 10.54
N GLN A 38 -7.07 24.97 10.32
CA GLN A 38 -6.71 26.17 9.53
C GLN A 38 -5.71 27.08 10.24
N ASP A 39 -5.78 27.17 11.57
CA ASP A 39 -4.78 27.85 12.43
C ASP A 39 -4.41 26.94 13.62
N PRO A 40 -3.59 25.89 13.39
CA PRO A 40 -3.16 25.02 14.46
C PRO A 40 -2.10 25.71 15.34
N PRO A 41 -2.19 25.58 16.67
CA PRO A 41 -1.06 25.81 17.56
C PRO A 41 0.16 24.99 17.11
N PRO A 42 1.41 25.47 17.33
CA PRO A 42 2.63 24.79 16.86
C PRO A 42 2.73 23.31 17.28
N ALA A 43 2.25 22.99 18.49
CA ALA A 43 2.24 21.63 19.01
C ALA A 43 1.31 20.69 18.20
N LEU A 44 0.14 21.18 17.79
CA LEU A 44 -0.79 20.39 16.95
C LEU A 44 -0.29 20.26 15.52
N GLN A 45 0.42 21.27 15.01
CA GLN A 45 1.03 21.21 13.68
C GLN A 45 2.12 20.13 13.60
N GLN A 46 2.95 19.99 14.64
CA GLN A 46 3.97 18.94 14.72
C GLN A 46 3.35 17.54 14.80
N GLN A 47 2.30 17.37 15.60
CA GLN A 47 1.59 16.09 15.71
C GLN A 47 0.93 15.68 14.39
N TYR A 48 0.31 16.64 13.69
CA TYR A 48 -0.25 16.41 12.37
C TYR A 48 0.84 16.00 11.38
N ALA A 49 1.96 16.71 11.32
CA ALA A 49 3.06 16.40 10.41
C ALA A 49 3.64 15.00 10.66
N ALA A 50 3.79 14.59 11.92
CA ALA A 50 4.25 13.24 12.27
C ALA A 50 3.25 12.16 11.84
N SER A 51 1.95 12.41 12.05
CA SER A 51 0.88 11.49 11.65
C SER A 51 0.78 11.36 10.12
N ALA A 52 0.82 12.49 9.41
CA ALA A 52 0.82 12.54 7.95
C ALA A 52 2.04 11.83 7.34
N ALA A 53 3.24 12.00 7.92
CA ALA A 53 4.44 11.29 7.49
C ALA A 53 4.32 9.76 7.66
N THR A 54 3.65 9.33 8.74
CA THR A 54 3.36 7.91 8.97
C THR A 54 2.39 7.38 7.92
N ALA A 55 1.26 8.07 7.67
CA ALA A 55 0.30 7.71 6.62
C ALA A 55 0.97 7.64 5.24
N GLN A 56 1.82 8.62 4.92
CA GLN A 56 2.59 8.65 3.67
C GLN A 56 3.50 7.43 3.52
N THR A 57 4.11 6.97 4.60
CA THR A 57 4.94 5.75 4.59
C THR A 57 4.11 4.51 4.24
N PHE A 58 2.91 4.38 4.81
CA PHE A 58 1.97 3.31 4.44
C PHE A 58 1.60 3.36 2.96
N TYR A 59 1.33 4.56 2.42
CA TYR A 59 1.00 4.72 1.01
C TYR A 59 2.16 4.32 0.09
N ILE A 60 3.40 4.76 0.39
CA ILE A 60 4.59 4.42 -0.40
C ILE A 60 4.80 2.90 -0.41
N ILE A 61 4.77 2.26 0.75
CA ILE A 61 4.93 0.81 0.87
C ILE A 61 3.82 0.09 0.08
N GLY A 62 2.56 0.51 0.25
CA GLY A 62 1.42 -0.07 -0.46
C GLY A 62 1.57 0.05 -1.98
N ILE A 63 1.93 1.22 -2.51
CA ILE A 63 2.16 1.44 -3.94
C ILE A 63 3.27 0.51 -4.46
N VAL A 64 4.41 0.45 -3.76
CA VAL A 64 5.54 -0.40 -4.17
C VAL A 64 5.13 -1.87 -4.21
N ILE A 65 4.40 -2.36 -3.21
CA ILE A 65 3.93 -3.74 -3.16
C ILE A 65 2.94 -4.02 -4.31
N VAL A 66 1.98 -3.12 -4.57
CA VAL A 66 1.03 -3.27 -5.69
C VAL A 66 1.78 -3.36 -7.02
N LEU A 67 2.74 -2.46 -7.27
CA LEU A 67 3.55 -2.46 -8.49
C LEU A 67 4.33 -3.76 -8.65
N LEU A 68 4.96 -4.27 -7.58
CA LEU A 68 5.64 -5.56 -7.60
C LEU A 68 4.67 -6.71 -7.94
N GLY A 69 3.47 -6.71 -7.35
CA GLY A 69 2.43 -7.71 -7.64
C GLY A 69 1.96 -7.67 -9.09
N ILE A 70 1.84 -6.48 -9.69
CA ILE A 70 1.53 -6.30 -11.11
C ILE A 70 2.67 -6.89 -11.97
N VAL A 71 3.92 -6.53 -11.70
CA VAL A 71 5.09 -7.05 -12.44
C VAL A 71 5.14 -8.58 -12.37
N ILE A 72 4.97 -9.17 -11.19
CA ILE A 72 4.91 -10.63 -11.02
C ILE A 72 3.80 -11.24 -11.87
N THR A 73 2.60 -10.65 -11.84
CA THR A 73 1.44 -11.13 -12.61
C THR A 73 1.70 -11.08 -14.12
N VAL A 74 2.29 -9.99 -14.61
CA VAL A 74 2.63 -9.82 -16.03
C VAL A 74 3.69 -10.83 -16.46
N VAL A 75 4.79 -10.97 -15.70
CA VAL A 75 5.88 -11.92 -16.00
C VAL A 75 5.36 -13.37 -16.01
N GLN A 76 4.51 -13.74 -15.04
CA GLN A 76 3.88 -15.05 -15.01
C GLN A 76 2.96 -15.29 -16.21
N ARG A 77 2.24 -14.26 -16.67
CA ARG A 77 1.36 -14.35 -17.83
C ARG A 77 2.15 -14.50 -19.14
N MET A 78 3.26 -13.77 -19.28
CA MET A 78 4.17 -13.91 -20.42
C MET A 78 4.78 -15.31 -20.48
N ARG A 79 5.29 -15.82 -19.35
CA ARG A 79 5.85 -17.19 -19.23
C ARG A 79 4.87 -18.33 -19.47
N ARG A 80 3.57 -18.07 -19.54
CA ARG A 80 2.54 -19.07 -19.90
C ARG A 80 2.16 -19.03 -21.37
N ARG A 81 2.52 -17.96 -22.10
CA ARG A 81 2.22 -17.79 -23.52
C ARG A 81 3.36 -18.26 -24.44
N SER A 82 4.59 -18.37 -23.92
CA SER A 82 5.74 -19.02 -24.56
C SER A 82 5.83 -20.47 -24.14
#